data_AF-A0A2S6WR55-F1
#
_entry.id   AF-A0A2S6WR55-F1
#
_cell.length_a   1.000
_cell.length_b   1.000
_cell.length_c   1.000
_cell.angle_alpha   90.00
_cell.angle_beta   90.00
_cell.angle_gamma   90.00
#
_symmetry.space_group_name_H-M   'P 1'
#
loop_
_entity.id
_entity.type
_entity.pdbx_description
1 polymer ?
#
loop_
_entity_poly.entity_id
_entity_poly.type
_entity_poly.pdbx_seq_one_letter_code
_entity_poly.pdbx_strand_id
1 'polypeptide(L)'
;MTDPEVEIFWPSSLPSDPATEAQGLLDEAGIHTTCMLRPTRRGAADVVLVLVTTAVLEPFLRTLFQGLAEEAHRGLRTFVDRLLARSSKSQKAPEELVIQASEGGRITFTTNLPDQAYQQAVDLDARDGRWAWDAQRVMWVPV
;
A
#
# COMPACT_ATOMS: atom_id res chain seq x y z
N MET A 1 -7.66 -15.99 15.53
CA MET A 1 -6.74 -15.05 14.86
C MET A 1 -7.42 -13.72 14.89
N THR A 2 -6.73 -12.66 15.32
CA THR A 2 -7.25 -11.30 15.26
C THR A 2 -7.26 -10.87 13.80
N ASP A 3 -8.37 -10.38 13.30
CA ASP A 3 -8.45 -9.92 11.91
C ASP A 3 -7.50 -8.72 11.71
N PRO A 4 -6.84 -8.62 10.54
CA PRO A 4 -5.96 -7.49 10.26
C PRO A 4 -6.76 -6.19 10.20
N GLU A 5 -6.31 -5.20 10.96
CA GLU A 5 -6.82 -3.83 10.95
C GLU A 5 -5.83 -2.93 10.18
N VAL A 6 -6.38 -2.07 9.33
CA VAL A 6 -5.61 -1.17 8.47
C VAL A 6 -6.13 0.25 8.59
N GLU A 7 -5.21 1.18 8.81
CA GLU A 7 -5.48 2.62 8.77
C GLU A 7 -4.89 3.22 7.49
N ILE A 8 -5.73 3.82 6.64
CA ILE A 8 -5.29 4.56 5.46
C ILE A 8 -5.23 6.04 5.80
N PHE A 9 -4.03 6.60 5.83
CA PHE A 9 -3.79 8.03 6.01
C PHE A 9 -3.70 8.71 4.64
N TRP A 10 -4.80 9.31 4.22
CA TRP A 10 -4.91 9.94 2.91
C TRP A 10 -4.63 11.45 2.98
N PRO A 11 -3.85 12.04 2.04
CA PRO A 11 -3.64 13.47 1.97
C PRO A 11 -4.93 14.24 1.70
N SER A 12 -5.34 15.13 2.61
CA SER A 12 -6.59 15.91 2.46
C SER A 12 -6.62 16.86 1.26
N SER A 13 -5.46 17.09 0.62
CA SER A 13 -5.31 17.90 -0.59
C SER A 13 -5.60 17.14 -1.88
N LEU A 14 -5.84 15.82 -1.82
CA LEU A 14 -6.11 14.96 -2.97
C LEU A 14 -7.57 14.50 -2.99
N PRO A 15 -8.14 14.15 -4.18
CA PRO A 15 -9.48 13.56 -4.27
C PRO A 15 -9.60 12.31 -3.40
N SER A 16 -10.74 12.12 -2.74
CA SER A 16 -10.96 11.00 -1.81
C SER A 16 -11.43 9.70 -2.47
N ASP A 17 -11.97 9.77 -3.70
CA ASP A 17 -12.54 8.61 -4.40
C ASP A 17 -11.57 7.41 -4.47
N PRO A 18 -10.27 7.59 -4.79
CA PRO A 18 -9.32 6.46 -4.81
C PRO A 18 -9.13 5.80 -3.43
N ALA A 19 -9.20 6.57 -2.35
CA ALA A 19 -9.11 6.03 -0.99
C ALA A 19 -10.35 5.18 -0.66
N THR A 20 -11.54 5.67 -1.01
CA THR A 20 -12.81 4.94 -0.84
C THR A 20 -12.84 3.65 -1.65
N GLU A 21 -12.36 3.68 -2.90
CA GLU A 21 -12.28 2.50 -3.76
C GLU A 21 -11.27 1.46 -3.25
N ALA A 22 -10.15 1.91 -2.69
CA ALA A 22 -9.15 1.05 -2.08
C ALA A 22 -9.64 0.40 -0.78
N GLN A 23 -10.44 1.11 0.02
CA GLN A 23 -11.14 0.52 1.17
C GLN A 23 -12.09 -0.60 0.75
N GLY A 24 -12.89 -0.37 -0.30
CA GLY A 24 -13.79 -1.39 -0.83
C GLY A 24 -13.09 -2.70 -1.18
N LEU A 25 -11.89 -2.64 -1.77
CA LEU A 25 -11.08 -3.85 -2.06
C LEU A 25 -10.65 -4.61 -0.81
N LEU A 26 -10.29 -3.87 0.26
CA LEU A 26 -9.85 -4.47 1.52
C LEU A 26 -11.03 -5.07 2.27
N ASP A 27 -12.19 -4.40 2.27
CA ASP A 27 -13.43 -4.89 2.85
C ASP A 27 -13.91 -6.18 2.14
N GLU A 28 -13.82 -6.23 0.81
CA GLU A 28 -14.08 -7.44 0.00
C GLU A 28 -13.13 -8.59 0.36
N ALA A 29 -11.90 -8.29 0.77
CA ALA A 29 -10.93 -9.26 1.26
C ALA A 29 -11.11 -9.64 2.75
N GLY A 30 -12.14 -9.09 3.42
CA GLY A 30 -12.41 -9.33 4.85
C GLY A 30 -11.49 -8.57 5.81
N ILE A 31 -10.73 -7.60 5.30
CA ILE A 31 -9.79 -6.79 6.08
C ILE A 31 -10.52 -5.57 6.61
N HIS A 32 -10.47 -5.33 7.92
CA HIS A 32 -11.16 -4.19 8.51
C HIS A 32 -10.34 -2.91 8.27
N THR A 33 -10.96 -1.91 7.63
CA THR A 33 -10.25 -0.68 7.27
C THR A 33 -10.86 0.58 7.87
N THR A 34 -9.99 1.50 8.29
CA THR A 34 -10.38 2.86 8.65
C THR A 34 -9.57 3.85 7.81
N CYS A 35 -10.24 4.62 6.96
CA CYS A 35 -9.58 5.72 6.23
C CYS A 35 -9.70 7.02 7.02
N MET A 36 -8.55 7.65 7.26
CA MET A 36 -8.41 8.93 7.93
C MET A 36 -7.79 9.96 7.01
N LEU A 37 -8.48 11.07 6.80
CA LEU A 37 -7.91 12.24 6.12
C LEU A 37 -6.88 12.90 7.02
N ARG A 38 -5.63 13.05 6.55
CA ARG A 38 -4.57 13.75 7.28
C ARG A 38 -4.27 15.11 6.64
N PRO A 39 -4.10 16.17 7.45
CA PRO A 39 -3.59 17.44 6.95
C PRO A 39 -2.21 17.22 6.32
N THR A 40 -2.02 17.67 5.09
CA THR A 40 -0.77 17.54 4.35
C THR A 40 0.35 18.29 5.08
N ARG A 41 1.26 17.58 5.76
CA ARG A 41 2.44 18.20 6.40
C ARG A 41 3.49 18.53 5.34
N ARG A 42 4.13 19.70 5.42
CA ARG A 42 5.19 20.12 4.47
C ARG A 42 6.28 19.03 4.38
N GLY A 43 6.59 18.59 3.16
CA GLY A 43 7.57 17.53 2.88
C GLY A 43 6.98 16.14 2.59
N ALA A 44 5.68 15.94 2.85
CA ALA A 44 4.93 14.71 2.52
C ALA A 44 3.69 15.02 1.67
N ALA A 45 3.72 16.14 0.93
CA ALA A 45 2.72 16.41 -0.08
C ALA A 45 2.81 15.25 -1.08
N ASP A 46 1.71 14.52 -1.23
CA ASP A 46 1.56 13.46 -2.22
C ASP A 46 2.08 12.05 -1.81
N VAL A 47 2.17 11.74 -0.50
CA VAL A 47 2.41 10.36 -0.01
C VAL A 47 1.17 9.81 0.71
N VAL A 48 0.73 8.61 0.32
CA VAL A 48 -0.31 7.85 1.05
C VAL A 48 0.38 6.86 1.99
N LEU A 49 -0.04 6.85 3.26
CA LEU A 49 0.44 5.87 4.24
C LEU A 49 -0.69 4.89 4.56
N VAL A 50 -0.43 3.61 4.34
CA VAL A 50 -1.26 2.50 4.78
C VAL A 50 -0.56 1.84 5.96
N LEU A 51 -1.12 2.03 7.15
CA LEU A 51 -0.62 1.47 8.39
C LEU A 51 -1.39 0.20 8.72
N VAL A 52 -0.68 -0.91 8.87
CA VAL A 52 -1.23 -2.18 9.34
C VAL A 52 -1.05 -2.23 10.85
N THR A 53 -2.14 -2.13 11.61
CA THR A 53 -2.10 -1.86 13.06
C THR A 53 -2.02 -3.11 13.91
N THR A 54 -2.60 -4.23 13.46
CA THR A 54 -2.79 -5.44 14.30
C THR A 54 -2.13 -6.72 13.77
N ALA A 55 -1.43 -6.66 12.63
CA ALA A 55 -0.79 -7.82 12.01
C ALA A 55 0.65 -7.55 11.57
N VAL A 56 1.48 -8.60 11.61
CA VAL A 56 2.78 -8.63 10.91
C VAL A 56 2.49 -8.42 9.41
N LEU A 57 3.35 -7.64 8.74
CA LEU A 57 3.15 -7.23 7.34
C LEU A 57 2.91 -8.43 6.39
N GLU A 58 3.62 -9.53 6.63
CA GLU A 58 3.52 -10.77 5.85
C GLU A 58 2.10 -11.39 5.89
N PRO A 59 1.47 -11.64 7.06
CA PRO A 59 0.07 -12.02 7.15
C PRO A 59 -0.91 -11.06 6.46
N PHE A 60 -0.73 -9.74 6.59
CA PHE A 60 -1.63 -8.77 5.95
C PHE A 60 -1.58 -8.89 4.43
N LEU A 61 -0.36 -8.94 3.88
CA LEU A 61 -0.14 -9.19 2.47
C LEU A 61 -0.83 -10.51 2.08
N ARG A 62 -0.57 -11.61 2.81
CA ARG A 62 -1.20 -12.93 2.59
C ARG A 62 -2.73 -12.93 2.66
N THR A 63 -3.37 -12.15 3.52
CA THR A 63 -4.83 -12.06 3.62
C THR A 63 -5.44 -11.29 2.45
N LEU A 64 -4.80 -10.21 2.01
CA LEU A 64 -5.12 -9.51 0.76
C LEU A 64 -5.11 -10.50 -0.43
N PHE A 65 -4.30 -11.55 -0.34
CA PHE A 65 -4.13 -12.59 -1.37
C PHE A 65 -5.14 -13.73 -1.31
N GLN A 66 -5.74 -14.03 -0.15
CA GLN A 66 -6.71 -15.12 -0.02
C GLN A 66 -8.15 -14.70 -0.32
N GLY A 67 -8.52 -13.45 -0.03
CA GLY A 67 -9.87 -12.95 -0.25
C GLY A 67 -10.22 -12.68 -1.73
N LEU A 68 -9.22 -12.44 -2.58
CA LEU A 68 -9.41 -11.99 -3.96
C LEU A 68 -9.34 -13.10 -5.04
N ALA A 69 -9.10 -14.36 -4.67
CA ALA A 69 -9.01 -15.51 -5.60
C ALA A 69 -8.05 -15.35 -6.80
N GLU A 70 -7.14 -14.37 -6.75
CA GLU A 70 -6.10 -14.10 -7.75
C GLU A 70 -4.70 -14.37 -7.18
N GLU A 71 -3.70 -14.49 -8.06
CA GLU A 71 -2.31 -14.56 -7.62
C GLU A 71 -1.95 -13.32 -6.80
N ALA A 72 -1.45 -13.53 -5.58
CA ALA A 72 -1.10 -12.53 -4.56
C ALA A 72 -0.59 -11.18 -5.10
N HIS A 73 0.38 -11.23 -6.01
CA HIS A 73 1.01 -10.05 -6.59
C HIS A 73 0.06 -9.19 -7.44
N ARG A 74 -0.97 -9.77 -8.07
CA ARG A 74 -1.98 -9.03 -8.84
C ARG A 74 -2.94 -8.24 -7.96
N GLY A 75 -3.33 -8.81 -6.82
CA GLY A 75 -4.14 -8.11 -5.81
C GLY A 75 -3.38 -6.91 -5.24
N LEU A 76 -2.11 -7.11 -4.86
CA LEU A 76 -1.24 -6.02 -4.43
C LEU A 76 -1.09 -4.95 -5.51
N ARG A 77 -0.79 -5.35 -6.75
CA ARG A 77 -0.68 -4.42 -7.87
C ARG A 77 -1.97 -3.61 -8.06
N THR A 78 -3.12 -4.26 -8.07
CA THR A 78 -4.42 -3.59 -8.22
C THR A 78 -4.65 -2.57 -7.12
N PHE A 79 -4.33 -2.92 -5.87
CA PHE A 79 -4.44 -2.00 -4.74
C PHE A 79 -3.51 -0.79 -4.86
N VAL A 80 -2.22 -1.02 -5.19
CA VAL A 80 -1.24 0.05 -5.40
C VAL A 80 -1.65 0.94 -6.59
N ASP A 81 -2.03 0.33 -7.71
CA ASP A 81 -2.42 1.05 -8.92
C ASP A 81 -3.66 1.90 -8.65
N ARG A 82 -4.66 1.43 -7.90
CA ARG A 82 -5.82 2.29 -7.54
C ARG A 82 -5.43 3.50 -6.70
N LEU A 83 -4.53 3.31 -5.73
CA LEU A 83 -4.11 4.40 -4.85
C LEU A 83 -3.21 5.42 -5.55
N LEU A 84 -2.42 5.00 -6.54
CA LEU A 84 -1.48 5.85 -7.26
C LEU A 84 -1.95 6.29 -8.65
N ALA A 85 -3.05 5.73 -9.17
CA ALA A 85 -3.57 6.08 -10.48
C ALA A 85 -4.19 7.48 -10.49
N ARG A 86 -3.98 8.15 -11.62
CA ARG A 86 -4.72 9.38 -11.94
C ARG A 86 -6.09 8.99 -12.49
N SER A 87 -7.16 9.26 -11.73
CA SER A 87 -8.55 9.09 -12.18
C SER A 87 -8.86 9.89 -13.46
N SER A 88 -8.17 11.03 -13.68
CA SER A 88 -8.24 11.80 -14.92
C SER A 88 -6.93 12.55 -15.21
N LYS A 89 -6.69 12.93 -16.47
CA LYS A 89 -5.48 13.68 -16.91
C LYS A 89 -5.23 14.99 -16.15
N SER A 90 -6.23 15.53 -15.45
CA SER A 90 -6.17 16.80 -14.72
C SER A 90 -6.14 16.67 -13.19
N GLN A 91 -6.25 15.47 -12.62
CA GLN A 91 -6.23 15.28 -11.17
C GLN A 91 -4.83 14.95 -10.65
N LYS A 92 -4.48 15.55 -9.50
CA LYS A 92 -3.30 15.17 -8.74
C LYS A 92 -3.52 13.78 -8.14
N ALA A 93 -2.50 12.95 -8.19
CA ALA A 93 -2.45 11.65 -7.55
C ALA A 93 -1.23 11.62 -6.61
N PRO A 94 -1.23 10.73 -5.60
CA PRO A 94 -0.05 10.50 -4.79
C PRO A 94 1.13 10.03 -5.66
N GLU A 95 2.34 10.42 -5.29
CA GLU A 95 3.59 9.98 -5.92
C GLU A 95 4.04 8.62 -5.36
N GLU A 96 3.78 8.38 -4.08
CA GLU A 96 4.21 7.18 -3.36
C GLU A 96 3.12 6.64 -2.44
N LEU A 97 3.11 5.31 -2.32
CA LEU A 97 2.34 4.56 -1.34
C LEU A 97 3.32 3.90 -0.38
N VAL A 98 3.11 4.13 0.90
CA VAL A 98 3.91 3.54 1.96
C VAL A 98 3.04 2.53 2.70
N ILE A 99 3.44 1.26 2.70
CA ILE A 99 2.83 0.26 3.58
C ILE A 99 3.77 0.07 4.77
N GLN A 100 3.25 0.27 5.98
CA GLN A 100 4.02 0.22 7.23
C GLN A 100 3.33 -0.72 8.23
N ALA A 101 4.09 -1.56 8.93
CA ALA A 101 3.56 -2.32 10.07
C ALA A 101 3.71 -1.52 11.38
N SER A 102 2.83 -1.77 12.35
CA SER A 102 2.84 -1.09 13.65
C SER A 102 4.10 -1.34 14.48
N GLU A 103 4.68 -2.53 14.36
CA GLU A 103 5.86 -2.96 15.13
C GLU A 103 7.18 -2.45 14.52
N GLY A 104 7.15 -1.96 13.29
CA GLY A 104 8.34 -1.67 12.50
C GLY A 104 8.14 -2.10 11.05
N GLY A 105 9.08 -1.73 10.18
CA GLY A 105 9.04 -2.17 8.80
C GLY A 105 8.22 -1.28 7.86
N ARG A 106 8.81 -0.94 6.72
CA ARG A 106 8.20 -0.05 5.72
C ARG A 106 8.57 -0.50 4.32
N ILE A 107 7.58 -0.59 3.43
CA ILE A 107 7.81 -0.78 2.00
C ILE A 107 7.21 0.43 1.27
N THR A 108 8.00 1.05 0.40
CA THR A 108 7.55 2.20 -0.40
C THR A 108 7.34 1.77 -1.85
N PHE A 109 6.11 1.88 -2.32
CA PHE A 109 5.71 1.63 -3.69
C PHE A 109 5.58 2.95 -4.44
N THR A 110 6.06 2.99 -5.68
CA THR A 110 5.95 4.13 -6.59
C THR A 110 5.10 3.74 -7.80
N THR A 111 4.72 4.73 -8.61
CA THR A 111 4.06 4.45 -9.89
C THR A 111 4.97 3.64 -10.84
N ASN A 112 4.35 2.83 -11.71
CA ASN A 112 5.01 2.08 -12.80
C ASN A 112 6.05 1.02 -12.35
N LEU A 113 5.88 0.42 -11.18
CA LEU A 113 6.70 -0.73 -10.79
C LEU A 113 6.45 -1.93 -11.72
N PRO A 114 7.48 -2.74 -12.05
CA PRO A 114 7.32 -3.93 -12.86
C PRO A 114 6.62 -5.04 -12.08
N ASP A 115 5.98 -5.99 -12.76
CA ASP A 115 5.31 -7.16 -12.13
C ASP A 115 6.22 -7.92 -11.16
N GLN A 116 7.50 -8.03 -11.50
CA GLN A 116 8.51 -8.66 -10.66
C GLN A 116 8.68 -7.98 -9.30
N ALA A 117 8.50 -6.65 -9.20
CA ALA A 117 8.57 -5.95 -7.93
C ALA A 117 7.43 -6.37 -7.00
N TYR A 118 6.22 -6.53 -7.54
CA TYR A 118 5.07 -7.01 -6.79
C TYR A 118 5.22 -8.48 -6.38
N GLN A 119 5.78 -9.32 -7.26
CA GLN A 119 6.08 -10.71 -6.94
C GLN A 119 7.08 -10.81 -5.78
N GLN A 120 8.17 -10.03 -5.81
CA GLN A 120 9.15 -10.05 -4.72
C GLN A 120 8.62 -9.42 -3.43
N ALA A 121 7.77 -8.40 -3.52
CA ALA A 121 7.22 -7.73 -2.34
C ALA A 121 6.37 -8.66 -1.46
N VAL A 122 5.73 -9.66 -2.06
CA VAL A 122 4.92 -10.69 -1.38
C VAL A 122 5.77 -11.50 -0.39
N ASP A 123 7.00 -11.82 -0.77
CA ASP A 123 7.90 -12.68 0.01
C ASP A 123 8.94 -11.88 0.82
N LEU A 124 8.82 -10.54 0.84
CA LEU A 124 9.78 -9.66 1.49
C LEU A 124 9.58 -9.67 3.01
N ASP A 125 10.60 -10.11 3.75
CA ASP A 125 10.61 -9.96 5.21
C ASP A 125 10.98 -8.51 5.58
N ALA A 126 9.95 -7.67 5.70
CA ALA A 126 10.12 -6.25 5.96
C ALA A 126 10.06 -5.87 7.45
N ARG A 127 10.00 -6.82 8.39
CA ARG A 127 9.67 -6.60 9.82
C ARG A 127 10.39 -5.41 10.47
N ASP A 128 11.69 -5.23 10.18
CA ASP A 128 12.51 -4.20 10.84
C ASP A 128 13.23 -3.25 9.86
N GLY A 129 12.89 -3.30 8.56
CA GLY A 129 13.61 -2.59 7.50
C GLY A 129 12.75 -1.59 6.75
N ARG A 130 13.39 -0.57 6.15
CA ARG A 130 12.75 0.28 5.15
C ARG A 130 13.20 -0.19 3.79
N TRP A 131 12.27 -0.42 2.89
CA TRP A 131 12.53 -1.02 1.59
C TRP A 131 12.03 -0.11 0.48
N ALA A 132 12.88 0.06 -0.53
CA ALA A 132 12.57 0.74 -1.77
C ALA A 132 13.00 -0.15 -2.95
N TRP A 133 12.29 -0.04 -4.07
CA TRP A 133 12.63 -0.79 -5.27
C TRP A 133 13.82 -0.14 -5.97
N ASP A 134 14.89 -0.91 -6.24
CA ASP A 134 16.01 -0.49 -7.07
C ASP A 134 15.83 -1.06 -8.49
N ALA A 135 15.50 -0.19 -9.44
CA ALA A 135 15.29 -0.57 -10.84
C ALA A 135 16.57 -1.05 -11.54
N GLN A 136 17.76 -0.64 -11.09
CA GLN A 136 19.03 -1.10 -11.67
C GLN A 136 19.37 -2.51 -11.21
N ARG A 137 19.08 -2.82 -9.93
CA ARG A 137 19.34 -4.13 -9.33
C ARG A 137 18.17 -5.11 -9.48
N VAL A 138 17.01 -4.61 -9.90
CA VAL A 138 15.77 -5.39 -10.09
C VAL A 138 15.39 -6.13 -8.80
N MET A 139 15.53 -5.44 -7.67
CA MET A 139 15.26 -5.98 -6.35
C MET A 139 14.89 -4.91 -5.33
N TRP A 140 14.25 -5.31 -4.25
CA TRP A 140 14.06 -4.47 -3.07
C TRP A 140 15.36 -4.30 -2.30
N VAL A 141 15.70 -3.06 -1.94
CA VAL A 141 16.91 -2.72 -1.17
C VAL A 141 16.57 -1.98 0.12
N PRO A 142 17.33 -2.21 1.21
CA PRO A 142 17.16 -1.46 2.44
C PRO A 142 17.63 0.00 2.28
N VAL A 143 16.90 0.95 2.89
CA VAL A 143 17.14 2.40 2.83
C VAL A 143 17.20 3.07 4.21
#